data_AF-A0A7L9BX82-F1
#
_entry.id   AF-A0A7L9BX82-F1
#
_cell.length_a   1.000
_cell.length_b   1.000
_cell.length_c   1.000
_cell.angle_alpha   90.00
_cell.angle_beta   90.00
_cell.angle_gamma   90.00
#
_symmetry.space_group_name_H-M   'P 1'
#
loop_
_entity.id
_entity.type
_entity.pdbx_description
1 polymer ?
#
loop_
_entity_poly.entity_id
_entity_poly.type
_entity_poly.pdbx_seq_one_letter_code
_entity_poly.pdbx_strand_id
1 'polypeptide(L)'
;MKPAMMGLAIVIAGTLILGCAPDKLTRQNYDTIREGASDKTEVELTLGKDYINRGDQWEYEREDKHLSVVIYFDNDGRVTRKEWIDAKTGEWEGAAPGIDETPQGRPAGESTRTTTIKKD
;
A
#
# COMPACT_ATOMS: atom_id res chain seq x y z
N MET A 1 18.83 60.37 23.58
CA MET A 1 19.72 59.27 23.98
C MET A 1 18.91 57.97 24.01
N LYS A 2 19.31 57.02 23.16
CA LYS A 2 19.09 55.55 23.17
C LYS A 2 17.64 54.97 23.24
N PRO A 3 17.25 54.10 22.29
CA PRO A 3 15.94 53.45 22.25
C PRO A 3 15.90 52.20 23.13
N ALA A 4 14.84 52.02 23.91
CA ALA A 4 14.59 50.75 24.61
C ALA A 4 13.65 49.89 23.74
N MET A 5 14.28 49.09 22.88
CA MET A 5 13.65 48.06 22.06
C MET A 5 13.28 46.88 22.99
N MET A 6 12.01 46.81 23.41
CA MET A 6 11.51 45.73 24.26
C MET A 6 11.25 44.51 23.38
N GLY A 7 12.30 43.69 23.19
CA GLY A 7 12.26 42.47 22.40
C GLY A 7 11.39 41.40 23.06
N LEU A 8 10.29 41.08 22.38
CA LEU A 8 9.41 39.95 22.68
C LEU A 8 10.12 38.65 22.28
N ALA A 9 10.74 37.97 23.24
CA ALA A 9 11.30 36.64 23.03
C ALA A 9 10.19 35.59 23.25
N ILE A 10 9.45 35.26 22.19
CA ILE A 10 8.60 34.06 22.17
C ILE A 10 9.52 32.86 21.92
N VAL A 11 9.83 32.13 22.99
CA VAL A 11 10.46 30.80 22.91
C VAL A 11 9.37 29.80 22.53
N ILE A 12 9.21 29.51 21.24
CA ILE A 12 8.40 28.38 20.81
C ILE A 12 9.24 27.13 21.05
N ALA A 13 9.05 26.51 22.22
CA ALA A 13 9.50 25.14 22.47
C ALA A 13 8.72 24.22 21.53
N GLY A 14 9.32 23.90 20.38
CA GLY A 14 8.81 22.92 19.45
C GLY A 14 8.91 21.54 20.08
N THR A 15 7.79 21.05 20.61
CA THR A 15 7.63 19.67 21.06
C THR A 15 7.91 18.74 19.88
N LEU A 16 9.01 18.00 19.98
CA LEU A 16 9.32 16.85 19.14
C LEU A 16 8.20 15.82 19.32
N ILE A 17 7.22 15.83 18.42
CA ILE A 17 6.25 14.74 18.30
C ILE A 17 6.99 13.57 17.65
N LEU A 18 7.70 12.79 18.47
CA LEU A 18 8.07 11.41 18.14
C LEU A 18 6.77 10.57 18.17
N GLY A 19 5.87 10.83 17.23
CA GLY A 19 4.62 10.11 17.05
C GLY A 19 4.67 9.47 15.68
N CYS A 20 4.56 8.14 15.65
CA CYS A 20 4.59 7.29 14.46
C CYS A 20 4.03 8.00 13.22
N ALA A 21 4.81 8.04 12.13
CA ALA A 21 4.29 8.51 10.86
C ALA A 21 2.97 7.74 10.58
N PRO A 22 1.88 8.44 10.22
CA PRO A 22 0.60 7.79 9.98
C PRO A 22 0.77 6.72 8.91
N ASP A 23 0.11 5.59 9.12
CA ASP A 23 0.10 4.46 8.20
C ASP A 23 -0.39 4.92 6.82
N LYS A 24 0.49 4.89 5.83
CA LYS A 24 0.20 5.35 4.47
C LYS A 24 -0.44 4.28 3.60
N LEU A 25 -0.34 3.00 3.97
CA LEU A 25 -0.94 1.91 3.20
C LEU A 25 -2.42 1.78 3.58
N THR A 26 -3.23 2.66 3.00
CA THR A 26 -4.69 2.71 3.18
C THR A 26 -5.38 2.55 1.84
N ARG A 27 -6.63 2.06 1.86
CA ARG A 27 -7.44 1.94 0.64
C ARG A 27 -7.58 3.28 -0.09
N GLN A 28 -7.84 4.34 0.66
CA GLN A 28 -7.93 5.69 0.09
C GLN A 28 -6.66 6.09 -0.66
N ASN A 29 -5.47 5.88 -0.07
CA ASN A 29 -4.21 6.21 -0.74
C ASN A 29 -3.96 5.31 -1.95
N TYR A 30 -4.26 4.02 -1.85
CA TYR A 30 -4.21 3.10 -2.99
C TYR A 30 -5.10 3.57 -4.16
N ASP A 31 -6.32 4.05 -3.89
CA ASP A 31 -7.24 4.54 -4.92
C ASP A 31 -6.73 5.81 -5.63
N THR A 32 -5.86 6.60 -4.97
CA THR A 32 -5.24 7.78 -5.60
C THR A 32 -4.16 7.44 -6.62
N ILE A 33 -3.56 6.25 -6.54
CA ILE A 33 -2.58 5.77 -7.53
C ILE A 33 -3.31 5.46 -8.83
N ARG A 34 -2.89 6.11 -9.92
CA ARG A 34 -3.51 5.99 -11.24
C ARG A 34 -2.63 5.22 -12.21
N GLU A 35 -3.16 4.13 -12.74
CA GLU A 35 -2.54 3.41 -13.85
C GLU A 35 -2.34 4.33 -15.08
N GLY A 36 -1.20 4.20 -15.75
CA GLY A 36 -0.77 5.00 -16.90
C GLY A 36 -0.32 6.43 -16.57
N ALA A 37 -0.60 6.95 -15.37
CA ALA A 37 -0.30 8.33 -14.99
C ALA A 37 0.75 8.41 -13.88
N SER A 38 0.55 7.66 -12.80
CA SER A 38 1.42 7.74 -11.63
C SER A 38 2.77 7.10 -11.86
N ASP A 39 3.80 7.64 -11.19
CA ASP A 39 5.16 7.12 -11.23
C ASP A 39 5.63 6.58 -9.87
N LYS A 40 6.83 5.98 -9.85
CA LYS A 40 7.46 5.46 -8.62
C LYS A 40 7.56 6.49 -7.49
N THR A 41 7.81 7.76 -7.81
CA THR A 41 7.94 8.82 -6.79
C THR A 41 6.58 9.10 -6.16
N GLU A 42 5.53 9.24 -6.98
CA GLU A 42 4.16 9.45 -6.50
C GLU A 42 3.67 8.25 -5.66
N VAL A 43 3.97 7.03 -6.08
CA VAL A 43 3.63 5.80 -5.33
C VAL A 43 4.30 5.79 -3.96
N GLU A 44 5.61 6.07 -3.90
CA GLU A 44 6.35 6.12 -2.64
C GLU A 44 5.85 7.22 -1.70
N LEU A 45 5.53 8.40 -2.25
CA LEU A 45 4.96 9.50 -1.46
C LEU A 45 3.58 9.16 -0.88
N THR A 46 2.79 8.39 -1.63
CA THR A 46 1.40 8.06 -1.31
C THR A 46 1.26 6.84 -0.40
N LEU A 47 1.96 5.74 -0.70
CA LEU A 47 1.87 4.48 0.04
C LEU A 47 2.97 4.29 1.08
N GLY A 48 4.05 5.08 0.99
CA GLY A 48 5.21 4.96 1.85
C GLY A 48 6.36 4.18 1.21
N LYS A 49 7.44 4.05 1.98
CA LYS A 49 8.71 3.46 1.53
C LYS A 49 8.89 2.00 1.93
N ASP A 50 7.98 1.47 2.73
CA ASP A 50 8.06 0.14 3.30
C ASP A 50 7.48 -0.88 2.30
N TYR A 51 8.25 -1.15 1.24
CA TYR A 51 7.91 -2.12 0.20
C TYR A 51 9.08 -3.06 -0.08
N ILE A 52 8.77 -4.24 -0.61
CA ILE A 52 9.72 -5.16 -1.19
C ILE A 52 9.81 -4.85 -2.69
N ASN A 53 11.01 -4.54 -3.17
CA ASN A 53 11.25 -4.29 -4.59
C ASN A 53 11.60 -5.61 -5.30
N ARG A 54 10.81 -5.99 -6.32
CA ARG A 54 11.02 -7.19 -7.14
C ARG A 54 11.42 -6.87 -8.59
N GLY A 55 11.90 -5.66 -8.85
CA GLY A 55 12.32 -5.18 -10.17
C GLY A 55 11.29 -4.22 -10.78
N ASP A 56 10.35 -4.78 -11.54
CA ASP A 56 9.24 -4.06 -12.18
C ASP A 56 8.00 -3.95 -11.28
N GLN A 57 7.99 -4.55 -10.10
CA GLN A 57 6.91 -4.41 -9.12
C GLN A 57 7.41 -4.09 -7.72
N TRP A 58 6.56 -3.38 -6.96
CA TRP A 58 6.70 -3.16 -5.52
C TRP A 58 5.57 -3.85 -4.77
N GLU A 59 5.93 -4.59 -3.72
CA GLU A 59 5.00 -5.32 -2.86
C GLU A 59 4.97 -4.67 -1.48
N TYR A 60 3.78 -4.29 -1.01
CA TYR A 60 3.54 -3.80 0.33
C TYR A 60 2.79 -4.88 1.11
N GLU A 61 3.39 -5.38 2.18
CA GLU A 61 2.82 -6.47 2.98
C GLU A 61 2.54 -6.02 4.41
N ARG A 62 1.36 -6.37 4.91
CA ARG A 62 0.92 -6.14 6.28
C ARG A 62 0.35 -7.43 6.83
N GLU A 63 1.26 -8.26 7.35
CA GLU A 63 0.91 -9.54 7.96
C GLU A 63 -0.11 -9.38 9.09
N ASP A 64 0.03 -8.33 9.91
CA ASP A 64 -0.88 -7.99 11.01
C ASP A 64 -2.32 -7.68 10.56
N LYS A 65 -2.48 -7.24 9.30
CA LYS A 65 -3.76 -6.88 8.70
C LYS A 65 -4.23 -7.88 7.63
N HIS A 66 -3.43 -8.90 7.33
CA HIS A 66 -3.64 -9.81 6.20
C HIS A 66 -3.86 -9.07 4.87
N LEU A 67 -3.09 -7.99 4.67
CA LEU A 67 -3.17 -7.13 3.50
C LEU A 67 -1.90 -7.23 2.66
N SER A 68 -2.07 -7.41 1.36
CA SER A 68 -1.01 -7.31 0.35
C SER A 68 -1.44 -6.33 -0.75
N VAL A 69 -0.54 -5.43 -1.12
CA VAL A 69 -0.74 -4.48 -2.23
C VAL A 69 0.44 -4.59 -3.18
N VAL A 70 0.18 -4.76 -4.46
CA VAL A 70 1.22 -4.88 -5.49
C VAL A 70 1.05 -3.77 -6.51
N ILE A 71 2.13 -3.04 -6.79
CA ILE A 71 2.16 -1.99 -7.82
C ILE A 71 3.15 -2.40 -8.90
N TYR A 72 2.67 -2.51 -10.13
CA TYR A 72 3.46 -2.88 -11.31
C TYR A 72 3.85 -1.63 -12.08
N PHE A 73 5.08 -1.60 -12.58
CA PHE A 73 5.65 -0.49 -13.31
C PHE A 73 6.10 -0.90 -14.71
N ASP A 74 6.08 0.04 -15.65
CA ASP A 74 6.79 -0.11 -16.92
C ASP A 74 8.27 0.26 -16.78
N ASN A 75 8.99 0.19 -17.91
CA ASN A 75 10.41 0.54 -17.99
C ASN A 75 10.69 2.03 -17.71
N ASP A 76 9.70 2.91 -17.90
CA ASP A 76 9.80 4.34 -17.59
C ASP A 76 9.43 4.64 -16.12
N GLY A 77 9.08 3.60 -15.35
CA GLY A 77 8.70 3.71 -13.95
C GLY A 77 7.28 4.21 -13.73
N ARG A 78 6.40 4.12 -14.73
CA ARG A 78 4.97 4.44 -14.61
C ARG A 78 4.18 3.23 -14.18
N VAL A 79 3.15 3.45 -13.37
CA VAL A 79 2.25 2.39 -12.92
C VAL A 79 1.49 1.82 -14.11
N THR A 80 1.58 0.51 -14.34
CA THR A 80 0.85 -0.19 -15.40
C THR A 80 -0.38 -0.90 -14.87
N ARG A 81 -0.26 -1.52 -13.70
CA ARG A 81 -1.31 -2.23 -12.96
C ARG A 81 -1.10 -2.09 -11.46
N LYS A 82 -2.16 -2.33 -10.70
CA LYS A 82 -2.11 -2.43 -9.25
C LYS A 82 -3.08 -3.48 -8.73
N GLU A 83 -2.75 -4.06 -7.58
CA GLU A 83 -3.57 -5.05 -6.89
C GLU A 83 -3.74 -4.69 -5.42
N TRP A 84 -4.95 -4.88 -4.91
CA TRP A 84 -5.31 -4.80 -3.50
C TRP A 84 -5.89 -6.14 -3.05
N ILE A 85 -5.23 -6.80 -2.12
CA ILE A 85 -5.60 -8.13 -1.63
C ILE A 85 -5.75 -8.07 -0.11
N ASP A 86 -6.99 -7.99 0.35
CA ASP A 86 -7.34 -8.04 1.77
C ASP A 86 -7.94 -9.42 2.09
N ALA A 87 -7.11 -10.31 2.62
CA ALA A 87 -7.53 -11.66 2.95
C ALA A 87 -8.45 -11.73 4.19
N LYS A 88 -8.52 -10.67 4.99
CA LYS A 88 -9.43 -10.60 6.14
C LYS A 88 -10.87 -10.38 5.69
N THR A 89 -11.08 -9.54 4.68
CA THR A 89 -12.41 -9.29 4.10
C THR A 89 -12.73 -10.22 2.93
N GLY A 90 -11.70 -10.81 2.32
CA GLY A 90 -11.81 -11.57 1.07
C GLY A 90 -11.87 -10.67 -0.16
N GLU A 91 -11.56 -9.38 0.00
CA GLU A 91 -11.54 -8.42 -1.10
C GLU A 91 -10.27 -8.60 -1.95
N TRP A 92 -10.47 -8.72 -3.25
CA TRP A 92 -9.41 -8.64 -4.25
C TRP A 92 -9.85 -7.65 -5.33
N GLU A 93 -9.06 -6.59 -5.52
CA GLU A 93 -9.22 -5.64 -6.63
C GLU A 93 -7.95 -5.60 -7.47
N GLY A 94 -8.12 -5.54 -8.79
CA GLY A 94 -7.00 -5.46 -9.74
C GLY A 94 -6.50 -6.82 -10.21
N ALA A 95 -5.46 -6.80 -11.04
CA ALA A 95 -4.79 -8.00 -11.51
C ALA A 95 -3.37 -7.68 -11.99
N ALA A 96 -2.48 -8.68 -11.92
CA ALA A 96 -1.16 -8.59 -12.52
C ALA A 96 -1.23 -8.33 -14.05
N PRO A 97 -0.19 -7.70 -14.64
CA PRO A 97 -0.12 -7.50 -16.08
C PRO A 97 -0.29 -8.80 -16.87
N GLY A 98 -1.16 -8.77 -17.90
CA GLY A 98 -1.45 -9.94 -18.74
C GLY A 98 -2.55 -10.86 -18.21
N ILE A 99 -3.18 -10.51 -17.07
CA ILE A 99 -4.37 -11.18 -16.56
C ILE A 99 -5.57 -10.25 -16.77
N ASP A 100 -6.51 -10.66 -17.63
CA ASP A 100 -7.68 -9.86 -17.99
C ASP A 100 -8.84 -9.99 -16.98
N GLU A 101 -8.83 -11.02 -16.14
CA GLU A 101 -9.86 -11.28 -15.13
C GLU A 101 -9.32 -11.04 -13.72
N THR A 102 -9.95 -10.15 -12.95
CA THR A 102 -9.72 -10.03 -11.50
C THR A 102 -9.94 -11.40 -10.87
N PRO A 103 -8.93 -12.01 -10.21
CA PRO A 103 -9.12 -13.28 -9.54
C PRO A 103 -10.24 -13.12 -8.50
N GLN A 104 -11.35 -13.83 -8.67
CA GLN A 104 -12.37 -13.87 -7.64
C GLN A 104 -11.74 -14.58 -6.44
N GLY A 105 -11.51 -13.83 -5.35
CA GLY A 105 -11.13 -14.43 -4.08
C GLY A 105 -12.09 -15.58 -3.78
N ARG A 106 -11.60 -16.81 -3.74
CA ARG A 106 -12.45 -17.94 -3.38
C ARG A 106 -12.94 -17.70 -1.95
N PRO A 107 -14.25 -17.70 -1.68
CA PRO A 107 -14.72 -17.57 -0.32
C PRO A 107 -14.11 -18.69 0.53
N ALA A 108 -13.56 -18.31 1.69
CA ALA A 108 -13.04 -19.23 2.69
C ALA A 108 -14.19 -20.07 3.27
N GLY A 109 -14.66 -21.05 2.52
CA GLY A 109 -15.85 -21.82 2.87
C GLY A 109 -16.06 -23.08 2.05
N GLU A 110 -15.46 -23.20 0.86
CA GLU A 110 -15.53 -24.43 0.08
C GLU A 110 -14.47 -25.44 0.56
N SER A 111 -14.67 -25.95 1.77
CA SER A 111 -13.98 -27.13 2.27
C SER A 111 -14.31 -28.29 1.33
N THR A 112 -13.41 -28.54 0.38
CA THR A 112 -13.49 -29.70 -0.49
C THR A 112 -13.46 -30.93 0.42
N ARG A 113 -14.61 -31.59 0.59
CA ARG A 113 -14.70 -32.86 1.29
C ARG A 113 -13.74 -33.85 0.61
N THR A 114 -12.61 -34.12 1.25
CA THR A 114 -11.71 -35.21 0.87
C THR A 114 -12.50 -36.50 0.90
N THR A 115 -12.89 -37.00 -0.27
CA THR A 115 -13.47 -38.34 -0.39
C THR A 115 -12.30 -39.31 -0.34
N THR A 116 -12.14 -40.00 0.79
CA THR A 116 -11.18 -41.08 0.96
C THR A 116 -11.42 -42.15 -0.11
N ILE A 117 -10.47 -42.30 -1.05
CA ILE A 117 -10.47 -43.41 -1.99
C ILE A 117 -10.11 -44.67 -1.19
N LYS A 118 -11.08 -45.55 -0.96
CA LYS A 118 -10.80 -46.92 -0.50
C LYS A 118 -10.20 -47.69 -1.67
N LYS A 119 -9.01 -48.25 -1.45
CA LYS A 119 -8.35 -49.16 -2.37
C LYS A 119 -8.88 -50.57 -2.08
N ASP A 120 -9.47 -51.21 -3.08
CA ASP A 120 -9.84 -52.63 -3.05
C ASP A 120 -8.61 -53.54 -3.06
#